data_AF-A0AAW4ZRB1-F1
#
_entry.id   AF-A0AAW4ZRB1-F1
#
_cell.length_a   1.000
_cell.length_b   1.000
_cell.length_c   1.000
_cell.angle_alpha   90.00
_cell.angle_beta   90.00
_cell.angle_gamma   90.00
#
_symmetry.space_group_name_H-M   'P 1'
#
loop_
_entity.id
_entity.type
_entity.pdbx_description
1 polymer ?
#
loop_
_entity_poly.entity_id
_entity_poly.type
_entity_poly.pdbx_seq_one_letter_code
_entity_poly.pdbx_strand_id
1 'polypeptide(L)'
;MLTLDGTQLLLKNLRISVRQQLAGKDMSGQSSATDQAETGTKGKVLAIAGIIPFNQSILLTKIFSMADTQDNGARHVFRISNRTAETLKIRQVKFQGTIRADEQANLRQWQVAFELIEHLSVPERKEQRQPDKPAAQQKVQGETTPVTSIAQNDDVPPDTAVELTGVMGVLKRIDNQLA
;
A
#
# COMPACT_ATOMS: atom_id res chain seq x y z
N MET A 1 29.06 4.53 -2.40
CA MET A 1 29.17 3.79 -1.13
C MET A 1 27.77 3.41 -0.66
N LEU A 2 27.58 2.20 -0.15
CA LEU A 2 26.30 1.71 0.38
C LEU A 2 26.47 1.41 1.87
N THR A 3 25.53 1.86 2.70
CA THR A 3 25.48 1.54 4.12
C THR A 3 24.12 0.98 4.50
N LEU A 4 24.12 -0.01 5.41
CA LEU A 4 22.95 -0.58 6.07
C LEU A 4 23.16 -0.50 7.58
N ASP A 5 22.31 0.21 8.31
CA ASP A 5 22.43 0.46 9.76
C ASP A 5 23.82 0.93 10.21
N GLY A 6 24.42 1.83 9.43
CA GLY A 6 25.77 2.33 9.67
C GLY A 6 26.89 1.35 9.28
N THR A 7 26.58 0.07 9.01
CA THR A 7 27.54 -0.86 8.42
C THR A 7 27.79 -0.51 6.96
N GLN A 8 29.05 -0.26 6.62
CA GLN A 8 29.48 0.03 5.26
C GLN A 8 29.73 -1.25 4.46
N LEU A 9 29.15 -1.32 3.26
CA LEU A 9 29.36 -2.39 2.28
C LEU A 9 30.31 -1.91 1.20
N LEU A 10 31.59 -2.26 1.35
CA LEU A 10 32.67 -1.86 0.45
C LEU A 10 32.77 -2.77 -0.78
N LEU A 11 31.76 -2.71 -1.65
CA LEU A 11 31.75 -3.46 -2.91
C LEU A 11 32.54 -2.70 -3.99
N LYS A 12 33.42 -3.41 -4.71
CA LYS A 12 34.02 -2.89 -5.94
C LYS A 12 32.99 -2.88 -7.06
N ASN A 13 33.08 -1.89 -7.94
CA ASN A 13 32.15 -1.72 -9.07
C ASN A 13 30.67 -1.77 -8.63
N LEU A 14 30.37 -1.13 -7.50
CA LEU A 14 29.02 -1.06 -6.96
C LEU A 14 28.05 -0.45 -7.98
N ARG A 15 27.03 -1.22 -8.35
CA ARG A 15 25.91 -0.80 -9.19
C ARG A 15 24.62 -0.95 -8.39
N ILE A 16 23.81 0.11 -8.39
CA ILE A 16 22.50 0.11 -7.75
C ILE A 16 21.49 0.51 -8.81
N SER A 17 20.53 -0.37 -9.06
CA SER A 17 19.40 -0.12 -9.94
C SER A 17 18.12 -0.17 -9.13
N VAL A 18 17.13 0.65 -9.47
CA VAL A 18 15.85 0.70 -8.77
C VAL A 18 14.74 0.43 -9.76
N ARG A 19 13.81 -0.44 -9.37
CA ARG A 19 12.61 -0.78 -10.14
C ARG A 19 11.38 -0.61 -9.27
N GLN A 20 10.31 -0.08 -9.87
CA GLN A 20 9.00 0.03 -9.25
C GLN A 20 7.99 -0.52 -10.26
N GLN A 21 7.17 -1.47 -9.83
CA GLN A 21 6.04 -1.90 -10.64
C GLN A 21 4.92 -0.87 -10.46
N LEU A 22 4.55 -0.22 -11.55
CA LEU A 22 3.38 0.66 -11.59
C LEU A 22 2.14 -0.20 -11.78
N ALA A 23 1.04 0.19 -11.13
CA ALA A 23 -0.24 -0.46 -11.38
C ALA A 23 -0.67 -0.17 -12.82
N GLY A 24 -1.04 -1.21 -13.56
CA GLY A 24 -1.69 -1.11 -14.85
C GLY A 24 -2.77 -2.18 -14.89
N LYS A 25 -4.04 -1.77 -14.98
CA LYS A 25 -5.14 -2.70 -15.19
C LYS A 25 -5.23 -2.98 -16.68
N ASP A 26 -5.15 -4.26 -17.05
CA ASP A 26 -5.52 -4.73 -18.38
C ASP A 26 -6.96 -4.28 -18.67
N MET A 27 -7.09 -3.44 -19.68
CA MET A 27 -8.34 -2.81 -20.10
C MET A 27 -8.92 -3.63 -21.25
N SER A 28 -9.32 -4.87 -20.95
CA SER A 28 -10.01 -5.72 -21.91
C SER A 28 -11.38 -6.10 -21.36
N GLY A 29 -12.35 -5.18 -21.50
CA GLY A 29 -13.76 -5.54 -21.38
C GLY A 29 -14.65 -4.48 -20.75
N GLN A 30 -15.19 -3.60 -21.62
CA GLN A 30 -16.49 -2.94 -21.48
C GLN A 30 -16.69 -1.90 -20.35
N SER A 31 -17.00 -0.70 -20.83
CA SER A 31 -17.64 0.45 -20.18
C SER A 31 -16.73 1.43 -19.42
N SER A 32 -16.79 2.65 -19.93
CA SER A 32 -16.21 3.87 -19.42
C SER A 32 -16.72 4.18 -18.00
N ALA A 33 -15.85 4.04 -17.02
CA ALA A 33 -15.88 4.82 -15.79
C ALA A 33 -14.43 5.10 -15.40
N THR A 34 -14.04 6.36 -15.55
CA THR A 34 -12.74 6.89 -15.15
C THR A 34 -12.64 6.81 -13.63
N ASP A 35 -11.97 5.78 -13.14
CA ASP A 35 -11.10 5.82 -11.97
C ASP A 35 -10.33 4.51 -11.96
N GLN A 36 -9.10 4.57 -12.47
CA GLN A 36 -8.15 3.48 -12.29
C GLN A 36 -7.93 3.34 -10.79
N ALA A 37 -8.60 2.39 -10.16
CA ALA A 37 -8.31 2.02 -8.79
C ALA A 37 -6.88 1.43 -8.76
N GLU A 38 -5.90 2.30 -8.53
CA GLU A 38 -4.50 1.96 -8.27
C GLU A 38 -4.41 1.16 -6.97
N THR A 39 -4.83 -0.09 -7.02
CA THR A 39 -4.90 -0.94 -5.84
C THR A 39 -3.49 -1.39 -5.48
N GLY A 40 -2.82 -0.57 -4.67
CA GLY A 40 -1.59 -0.92 -3.95
C GLY A 40 -0.31 -0.72 -4.75
N THR A 41 0.28 0.46 -4.66
CA THR A 41 1.66 0.69 -5.09
C THR A 41 2.61 -0.27 -4.37
N LYS A 42 3.23 -1.18 -5.12
CA LYS A 42 4.28 -2.05 -4.60
C LYS A 42 5.51 -1.20 -4.25
N GLY A 43 6.15 -1.49 -3.12
CA GLY A 43 7.36 -0.79 -2.70
C GLY A 43 8.47 -0.87 -3.75
N LYS A 44 9.33 0.15 -3.81
CA LYS A 44 10.45 0.16 -4.75
C LYS A 44 11.45 -0.94 -4.39
N VAL A 45 11.97 -1.63 -5.40
CA VAL A 45 13.00 -2.66 -5.24
C VAL A 45 14.32 -2.12 -5.75
N LEU A 46 15.35 -2.17 -4.93
CA LEU A 46 16.72 -1.86 -5.28
C LEU A 46 17.46 -3.17 -5.56
N ALA A 47 18.01 -3.33 -6.75
CA ALA A 47 18.93 -4.41 -7.07
C ALA A 47 20.37 -3.88 -6.98
N ILE A 48 21.14 -4.48 -6.08
CA ILE A 48 22.53 -4.15 -5.79
C ILE A 48 23.40 -5.23 -6.42
N ALA A 49 24.41 -4.81 -7.18
CA ALA A 49 25.43 -5.68 -7.72
C ALA A 49 26.82 -5.10 -7.47
N GLY A 50 27.81 -5.97 -7.30
CA GLY A 50 29.19 -5.55 -7.10
C GLY A 50 30.13 -6.74 -7.03
N ILE A 51 31.37 -6.46 -6.68
CA ILE A 51 32.46 -7.43 -6.64
C ILE A 51 33.13 -7.39 -5.27
N ILE A 52 33.44 -8.57 -4.74
CA ILE A 52 34.21 -8.76 -3.50
C ILE A 52 35.44 -9.60 -3.83
N PRO A 53 36.67 -9.09 -3.67
CA PRO A 53 37.86 -9.91 -3.88
C PRO A 53 37.98 -11.00 -2.79
N PHE A 54 38.64 -12.12 -3.08
CA PHE A 54 38.73 -13.25 -2.13
C PHE A 54 39.39 -12.93 -0.80
N ASN A 55 40.27 -11.92 -0.77
CA ASN A 55 40.89 -11.45 0.46
C ASN A 55 39.91 -10.75 1.43
N GLN A 56 38.68 -10.46 0.99
CA GLN A 56 37.61 -9.87 1.79
C GLN A 56 36.47 -10.86 2.06
N SER A 57 36.80 -12.11 2.38
CA SER A 57 35.81 -13.14 2.75
C SER A 57 34.89 -12.71 3.89
N ILE A 58 35.42 -11.96 4.87
CA ILE A 58 34.65 -11.41 6.00
C ILE A 58 33.50 -10.53 5.52
N LEU A 59 33.71 -9.72 4.47
CA LEU A 59 32.67 -8.86 3.90
C LEU A 59 31.55 -9.70 3.30
N LEU A 60 31.90 -10.76 2.56
CA LEU A 60 30.93 -11.67 1.97
C LEU A 60 30.07 -12.35 3.05
N THR A 61 30.70 -12.96 4.04
CA THR A 61 30.00 -13.58 5.18
C THR A 61 29.08 -12.59 5.89
N LYS A 62 29.53 -11.35 6.07
CA LYS A 62 28.74 -10.30 6.69
C LYS A 62 27.46 -10.02 5.90
N ILE A 63 27.53 -9.89 4.57
CA ILE A 63 26.35 -9.61 3.73
C ILE A 63 25.32 -10.72 3.85
N PHE A 64 25.75 -11.99 3.81
CA PHE A 64 24.84 -13.13 3.99
C PHE A 64 24.24 -13.15 5.40
N SER A 65 25.05 -12.92 6.44
CA SER A 65 24.54 -12.80 7.81
C SER A 65 23.50 -11.69 7.95
N MET A 66 23.70 -10.52 7.32
CA MET A 66 22.71 -9.44 7.30
C MET A 66 21.43 -9.85 6.55
N ALA A 67 21.54 -10.63 5.48
CA ALA A 67 20.37 -11.12 4.75
C ALA A 67 19.54 -12.12 5.56
N ASP A 68 20.19 -12.90 6.43
CA ASP A 68 19.55 -13.88 7.30
C ASP A 68 19.00 -13.29 8.61
N THR A 69 19.37 -12.06 8.97
CA THR A 69 18.90 -11.40 10.19
C THR A 69 17.37 -11.26 10.20
N GLN A 70 16.76 -11.71 11.30
CA GLN A 70 15.34 -11.60 11.55
C GLN A 70 15.09 -11.02 12.94
N ASP A 71 14.07 -10.17 13.05
CA ASP A 71 13.54 -9.67 14.31
C ASP A 71 12.14 -10.25 14.52
N ASN A 72 11.91 -10.94 15.64
CA ASN A 72 10.60 -11.49 16.01
C ASN A 72 9.94 -12.32 14.89
N GLY A 73 10.74 -13.11 14.16
CA GLY A 73 10.29 -13.96 13.05
C GLY A 73 10.00 -13.24 11.72
N ALA A 74 10.25 -11.94 11.64
CA ALA A 74 10.19 -11.16 10.41
C ALA A 74 11.60 -10.74 9.96
N ARG A 75 11.83 -10.57 8.65
CA ARG A 75 13.12 -10.06 8.16
C ARG A 75 13.44 -8.68 8.75
N HIS A 76 14.68 -8.52 9.19
CA HIS A 76 15.17 -7.26 9.76
C HIS A 76 15.03 -6.10 8.76
N VAL A 77 14.68 -4.93 9.28
CA VAL A 77 14.50 -3.70 8.50
C VAL A 77 15.71 -2.80 8.70
N PHE A 78 16.54 -2.73 7.67
CA PHE A 78 17.76 -1.95 7.67
C PHE A 78 17.50 -0.50 7.27
N ARG A 79 18.15 0.45 7.94
CA ARG A 79 18.29 1.83 7.48
C ARG A 79 19.34 1.90 6.37
N ILE A 80 18.93 2.31 5.18
CA ILE A 80 19.83 2.44 4.03
C ILE A 80 20.35 3.87 3.89
N SER A 81 21.63 4.02 3.53
CA SER A 81 22.14 5.28 2.96
C SER A 81 23.01 5.04 1.73
N ASN A 82 22.64 5.76 0.68
CA ASN A 82 23.29 5.84 -0.61
C ASN A 82 22.62 6.97 -1.40
N ARG A 83 23.35 7.62 -2.31
CA ARG A 83 22.83 8.69 -3.17
C ARG A 83 21.53 8.31 -3.90
N THR A 84 21.41 7.10 -4.44
CA THR A 84 20.21 6.64 -5.15
C THR A 84 19.01 6.48 -4.20
N ALA A 85 19.23 5.89 -3.02
CA ALA A 85 18.19 5.74 -2.00
C ALA A 85 17.72 7.10 -1.47
N GLU A 86 18.65 8.01 -1.21
CA GLU A 86 18.37 9.39 -0.76
C GLU A 86 17.56 10.18 -1.80
N THR A 87 17.94 10.08 -3.07
CA THR A 87 17.24 10.74 -4.18
C THR A 87 15.79 10.28 -4.29
N LEU A 88 15.54 8.98 -4.08
CA LEU A 88 14.21 8.38 -4.12
C LEU A 88 13.48 8.40 -2.77
N LYS A 89 14.06 9.06 -1.76
CA LYS A 89 13.55 9.13 -0.37
C LYS A 89 13.32 7.77 0.29
N ILE A 90 14.05 6.75 -0.13
CA ILE A 90 14.02 5.40 0.45
C ILE A 90 14.89 5.41 1.70
N ARG A 91 14.29 5.22 2.87
CA ARG A 91 14.99 5.28 4.17
C ARG A 91 15.22 3.92 4.80
N GLN A 92 14.27 3.01 4.61
CA GLN A 92 14.26 1.69 5.21
C GLN A 92 14.05 0.63 4.15
N VAL A 93 14.77 -0.46 4.28
CA VAL A 93 14.74 -1.57 3.33
C VAL A 93 14.86 -2.90 4.05
N LYS A 94 14.40 -3.98 3.41
CA LYS A 94 14.61 -5.34 3.87
C LYS A 94 15.13 -6.19 2.73
N PHE A 95 15.91 -7.22 3.03
CA PHE A 95 16.33 -8.18 2.03
C PHE A 95 15.12 -8.90 1.42
N GLN A 96 15.14 -9.05 0.10
CA GLN A 96 14.10 -9.74 -0.66
C GLN A 96 14.72 -10.61 -1.76
N GLY A 97 13.97 -11.64 -2.16
CA GLY A 97 14.31 -12.46 -3.31
C GLY A 97 15.49 -13.36 -2.98
N THR A 98 16.54 -13.26 -3.78
CA THR A 98 17.72 -14.11 -3.70
C THR A 98 18.97 -13.26 -3.55
N ILE A 99 19.85 -13.66 -2.65
CA ILE A 99 21.24 -13.22 -2.59
C ILE A 99 22.12 -14.25 -3.29
N ARG A 100 23.04 -13.80 -4.14
CA ARG A 100 23.97 -14.65 -4.88
C ARG A 100 25.39 -14.12 -4.76
N ALA A 101 26.33 -15.05 -4.79
CA ALA A 101 27.76 -14.79 -4.84
C ALA A 101 28.41 -15.82 -5.75
N ASP A 102 28.71 -15.41 -6.99
CA ASP A 102 29.27 -16.27 -8.01
C ASP A 102 30.80 -16.15 -8.00
N GLU A 103 31.49 -17.28 -7.84
CA GLU A 103 32.94 -17.31 -7.80
C GLU A 103 33.56 -17.16 -9.20
N GLN A 104 34.51 -16.23 -9.34
CA GLN A 104 35.27 -16.01 -10.58
C GLN A 104 36.72 -16.43 -10.38
N ALA A 105 37.05 -17.69 -10.68
CA ALA A 105 38.37 -18.28 -10.47
C ALA A 105 39.50 -17.47 -11.13
N ASN A 106 39.31 -17.00 -12.36
CA ASN A 106 40.31 -16.24 -13.12
C ASN A 106 40.71 -14.93 -12.46
N LEU A 107 39.77 -14.27 -11.75
CA LEU A 107 39.97 -12.96 -11.14
C LEU A 107 40.05 -13.02 -9.60
N ARG A 108 39.89 -14.21 -9.02
CA ARG A 108 39.92 -14.47 -7.57
C ARG A 108 39.00 -13.52 -6.79
N GLN A 109 37.76 -13.42 -7.27
CA GLN A 109 36.74 -12.55 -6.71
C GLN A 109 35.35 -13.19 -6.81
N TRP A 110 34.44 -12.76 -5.94
CA TRP A 110 33.03 -13.08 -6.03
C TRP A 110 32.27 -11.94 -6.69
N GLN A 111 31.42 -12.26 -7.65
CA GLN A 111 30.40 -11.37 -8.15
C GLN A 111 29.16 -11.52 -7.27
N VAL A 112 28.80 -10.45 -6.56
CA VAL A 112 27.71 -10.47 -5.57
C VAL A 112 26.54 -9.67 -6.09
N ALA A 113 25.34 -10.23 -5.95
CA ALA A 113 24.09 -9.57 -6.29
C ALA A 113 22.99 -9.89 -5.27
N PHE A 114 22.22 -8.88 -4.87
CA PHE A 114 21.09 -9.05 -3.96
C PHE A 114 20.06 -7.95 -4.18
N GLU A 115 18.84 -8.20 -3.70
CA GLU A 115 17.73 -7.26 -3.80
C GLU A 115 17.28 -6.79 -2.41
N LEU A 116 16.99 -5.49 -2.32
CA LEU A 116 16.42 -4.84 -1.16
C LEU A 116 15.08 -4.25 -1.56
N ILE A 117 14.01 -4.51 -0.81
CA ILE A 117 12.73 -3.85 -1.02
C ILE A 117 12.53 -2.75 0.02
N GLU A 118 12.00 -1.62 -0.42
CA GLU A 118 11.55 -0.54 0.44
C GLU A 118 10.55 -1.02 1.50
N HIS A 119 10.81 -0.66 2.75
CA HIS A 119 9.88 -0.84 3.85
C HIS A 119 9.17 0.49 4.12
N LEU A 120 7.91 0.60 3.67
CA LEU A 120 7.02 1.71 4.04
C LEU A 120 6.40 1.44 5.42
N SER A 121 6.55 2.39 6.33
CA SER A 121 5.96 2.31 7.67
C SER A 121 4.43 2.46 7.64
N VAL A 122 3.75 1.99 8.69
CA VAL A 122 2.28 2.08 8.81
C VAL A 122 1.73 3.52 8.65
N PRO A 123 2.29 4.57 9.28
CA PRO A 123 1.80 5.93 9.07
C PRO A 123 2.02 6.41 7.63
N GLU A 124 3.17 6.13 7.01
CA GLU A 124 3.43 6.49 5.60
C GLU A 124 2.45 5.78 4.65
N ARG A 125 2.12 4.52 4.94
CA ARG A 125 1.07 3.78 4.19
C ARG A 125 -0.32 4.37 4.41
N LYS A 126 -0.63 4.85 5.61
CA LYS A 126 -1.93 5.48 5.91
C LYS A 126 -2.05 6.84 5.22
N GLU A 127 -0.97 7.61 5.17
CA GLU A 127 -0.91 8.86 4.42
C GLU A 127 -1.09 8.64 2.92
N GLN A 128 -0.43 7.62 2.35
CA GLN A 128 -0.65 7.20 0.96
C GLN A 128 -2.07 6.69 0.68
N ARG A 129 -2.80 6.26 1.71
CA ARG A 129 -4.18 5.74 1.62
C ARG A 129 -5.22 6.76 2.09
N GLN A 130 -4.87 8.03 2.28
CA GLN A 130 -5.89 9.02 2.66
C GLN A 130 -7.00 8.99 1.61
N PRO A 131 -8.25 8.67 2.01
CA PRO A 131 -9.36 8.63 1.07
C PRO A 131 -9.60 10.04 0.54
N ASP A 132 -9.97 10.12 -0.74
CA ASP A 132 -10.43 11.37 -1.33
C ASP A 132 -11.46 12.02 -0.41
N LYS A 133 -11.26 13.32 -0.15
CA LYS A 133 -12.21 14.13 0.59
C LYS A 133 -13.59 13.89 -0.01
N PRO A 134 -14.62 13.53 0.78
CA PRO A 134 -15.95 13.36 0.23
C PRO A 134 -16.32 14.67 -0.47
N ALA A 135 -16.64 14.57 -1.76
CA ALA A 135 -17.15 15.68 -2.53
C ALA A 135 -18.34 16.27 -1.76
N ALA A 136 -18.26 17.54 -1.39
CA ALA A 136 -19.38 18.24 -0.80
C ALA A 136 -20.54 18.12 -1.80
N GLN A 137 -21.60 17.41 -1.43
CA GLN A 137 -22.83 17.40 -2.20
C GLN A 137 -23.34 18.83 -2.22
N GLN A 138 -23.16 19.50 -3.36
CA GLN A 138 -23.76 20.79 -3.62
C GLN A 138 -25.27 20.56 -3.60
N LYS A 139 -25.93 20.99 -2.52
CA LYS A 139 -27.39 21.13 -2.49
C LYS A 139 -27.74 22.15 -3.57
N VAL A 140 -28.16 21.64 -4.72
CA VAL A 140 -28.97 22.41 -5.65
C VAL A 140 -30.33 22.63 -4.99
N GLN A 141 -30.62 23.88 -4.65
CA GLN A 141 -31.93 24.32 -4.21
C GLN A 141 -32.86 24.31 -5.43
N GLY A 142 -33.39 23.13 -5.73
CA GLY A 142 -34.39 22.89 -6.76
C GLY A 142 -35.78 22.85 -6.15
N GLU A 143 -36.61 23.74 -6.66
CA GLU A 143 -38.04 23.96 -6.44
C GLU A 143 -38.87 22.67 -6.27
N THR A 144 -39.80 22.72 -5.33
CA THR A 144 -40.76 21.67 -5.00
C THR A 144 -41.70 21.37 -6.18
N THR A 145 -41.69 20.12 -6.67
CA THR A 145 -42.83 19.54 -7.37
C THR A 145 -43.13 18.16 -6.78
N PRO A 146 -44.33 17.92 -6.22
CA PRO A 146 -44.67 16.62 -5.65
C PRO A 146 -45.06 15.65 -6.78
N VAL A 147 -44.29 14.55 -6.89
CA VAL A 147 -44.71 13.38 -7.67
C VAL A 147 -45.43 12.42 -6.74
N THR A 148 -46.74 12.32 -6.94
CA THR A 148 -47.62 11.27 -6.43
C THR A 148 -47.08 9.90 -6.85
N SER A 149 -46.84 9.01 -5.89
CA SER A 149 -46.74 7.58 -6.15
C SER A 149 -47.67 6.83 -5.20
N ILE A 150 -48.72 6.29 -5.81
CA ILE A 150 -49.65 5.30 -5.25
C ILE A 150 -49.07 3.94 -5.64
N ALA A 151 -48.79 3.08 -4.68
CA ALA A 151 -48.80 1.62 -4.86
C ALA A 151 -48.75 0.95 -3.48
N GLN A 152 -49.90 0.42 -3.08
CA GLN A 152 -50.07 -0.68 -2.13
C GLN A 152 -49.10 -1.83 -2.44
N ASN A 153 -48.55 -2.44 -1.41
CA ASN A 153 -48.59 -3.89 -1.24
C ASN A 153 -48.46 -4.24 0.25
N ASP A 154 -49.37 -5.12 0.65
CA ASP A 154 -49.45 -5.79 1.94
C ASP A 154 -48.16 -6.57 2.24
N ASP A 155 -47.59 -6.36 3.43
CA ASP A 155 -47.20 -7.43 4.35
C ASP A 155 -46.79 -6.83 5.70
N VAL A 156 -47.50 -7.19 6.77
CA VAL A 156 -47.15 -6.81 8.15
C VAL A 156 -46.77 -8.08 8.90
N PRO A 157 -45.63 -8.10 9.59
CA PRO A 157 -45.65 -8.65 10.95
C PRO A 157 -45.22 -7.63 12.02
N PRO A 158 -45.68 -7.84 13.26
CA PRO A 158 -46.03 -6.79 14.20
C PRO A 158 -44.83 -6.32 15.04
N ASP A 159 -45.05 -5.17 15.68
CA ASP A 159 -44.25 -4.64 16.79
C ASP A 159 -43.11 -3.68 16.41
N THR A 160 -43.45 -2.62 15.69
CA THR A 160 -42.65 -1.38 15.76
C THR A 160 -43.60 -0.25 16.13
N ALA A 161 -43.45 0.23 17.37
CA ALA A 161 -44.12 1.42 17.85
C ALA A 161 -43.73 2.59 16.95
N VAL A 162 -44.58 2.92 15.98
CA VAL A 162 -44.45 4.16 15.22
C VAL A 162 -44.85 5.27 16.19
N GLU A 163 -43.86 6.00 16.70
CA GLU A 163 -44.10 7.22 17.47
C GLU A 163 -44.82 8.22 16.58
N LEU A 164 -46.14 8.26 16.69
CA LEU A 164 -47.02 9.14 15.93
C LEU A 164 -46.98 10.54 16.53
N THR A 165 -45.88 11.26 16.31
CA THR A 165 -45.72 12.63 16.76
C THR A 165 -46.07 13.59 15.62
N GLY A 166 -47.18 14.32 15.80
CA GLY A 166 -47.67 15.31 14.84
C GLY A 166 -49.13 15.11 14.46
N VAL A 167 -49.55 15.75 13.36
CA VAL A 167 -50.93 15.79 12.85
C VAL A 167 -51.57 14.41 12.63
N MET A 168 -50.75 13.37 12.41
CA MET A 168 -51.20 11.98 12.24
C MET A 168 -51.80 11.39 13.53
N GLY A 169 -51.36 11.85 14.70
CA GLY A 169 -51.96 11.45 15.98
C GLY A 169 -53.32 12.11 16.23
N VAL A 170 -53.56 13.30 15.67
CA VAL A 170 -54.84 14.02 15.82
C VAL A 170 -55.93 13.38 14.95
N LEU A 171 -55.60 13.02 13.71
CA LEU A 171 -56.55 12.35 12.81
C LEU A 171 -57.00 10.99 13.35
N LYS A 172 -56.08 10.22 13.95
CA LYS A 172 -56.41 8.91 14.52
C LYS A 172 -57.33 8.99 15.74
N ARG A 173 -57.30 10.10 16.49
CA ARG A 173 -58.22 10.32 17.63
C ARG A 173 -59.64 10.69 17.17
N ILE A 174 -59.75 11.40 16.06
CA ILE A 174 -61.06 11.78 15.49
C ILE A 174 -61.73 10.54 14.87
N ASP A 175 -60.95 9.70 14.17
CA ASP A 175 -61.45 8.46 13.57
C ASP A 175 -61.98 7.46 14.63
N ASN A 176 -61.29 7.33 15.77
CA ASN A 176 -61.73 6.48 16.88
C ASN A 176 -62.95 7.01 17.66
N GLN A 177 -63.37 8.26 17.44
CA GLN A 177 -64.58 8.82 18.03
C GLN A 177 -65.80 8.72 17.11
N LEU A 178 -65.63 8.24 15.88
CA LEU A 178 -66.72 8.05 14.92
C LEU A 178 -67.07 6.57 14.65
N ALA A 179 -66.43 5.64 15.37
CA ALA A 179 -66.73 4.22 15.38
C ALA A 179 -67.56 3.82 16.61
#